data_AF-A0A5D4M8M1-F1
#
_entry.id   AF-A0A5D4M8M1-F1
#
_cell.length_a   1.000
_cell.length_b   1.000
_cell.length_c   1.000
_cell.angle_alpha   90.00
_cell.angle_beta   90.00
_cell.angle_gamma   90.00
#
_symmetry.space_group_name_H-M   'P 1'
#
loop_
_entity.id
_entity.type
_entity.pdbx_description
1 polymer ?
#
loop_
_entity_poly.entity_id
_entity_poly.type
_entity_poly.pdbx_seq_one_letter_code
_entity_poly.pdbx_strand_id
1 'polypeptide(L)'
;MKKKSYSVLSVVFFIMAVFPLIAGLTTWGNDLYAAVLNISIFLPLIFGLAGLTFALLGMRGKVKISLILVNVLSVALSLFLVFVAMYGFQQA
;
A
#
# COMPACT_ATOMS: atom_id res chain seq x y z
N MET A 1 -13.96 14.94 14.98
CA MET A 1 -12.96 13.93 15.42
C MET A 1 -12.88 12.73 14.48
N LYS A 2 -13.98 11.99 14.21
CA LYS A 2 -13.98 10.78 13.35
C LYS A 2 -13.29 10.94 11.97
N LYS A 3 -13.55 12.03 11.24
CA LYS A 3 -12.93 12.29 9.92
C LYS A 3 -11.41 12.47 9.98
N LYS A 4 -10.89 13.05 11.06
CA LYS A 4 -9.45 13.20 11.29
C LYS A 4 -8.81 11.84 11.54
N SER A 5 -9.46 10.99 12.35
CA SER A 5 -9.02 9.61 12.59
C SER A 5 -8.97 8.79 11.31
N TYR A 6 -9.97 8.89 10.43
CA TYR A 6 -9.93 8.21 9.12
C TYR A 6 -8.78 8.70 8.24
N SER A 7 -8.50 10.00 8.20
CA SER A 7 -7.33 10.50 7.48
C SER A 7 -6.00 9.99 8.07
N VAL A 8 -5.89 9.87 9.40
CA VAL A 8 -4.70 9.28 10.04
C VAL A 8 -4.58 7.79 9.69
N LEU A 9 -5.68 7.04 9.81
CA LEU A 9 -5.70 5.61 9.42
C LEU A 9 -5.31 5.44 7.95
N SER A 10 -5.81 6.29 7.05
CA SER A 10 -5.41 6.28 5.64
C SER A 10 -3.90 6.42 5.46
N VAL A 11 -3.24 7.30 6.21
CA VAL A 11 -1.77 7.45 6.19
C VAL A 11 -1.08 6.21 6.75
N VAL A 12 -1.56 5.67 7.87
CA VAL A 12 -0.97 4.46 8.48
C VAL A 12 -1.03 3.27 7.52
N PHE A 13 -2.19 3.04 6.89
CA PHE A 13 -2.37 1.97 5.91
C PHE A 13 -1.55 2.20 4.64
N PHE A 14 -1.43 3.45 4.17
CA PHE A 14 -0.52 3.79 3.08
C PHE A 14 0.94 3.44 3.42
N ILE A 15 1.41 3.78 4.61
CA ILE A 15 2.76 3.45 5.07
C ILE A 15 2.93 1.94 5.14
N MET A 16 1.99 1.20 5.72
CA MET A 16 2.07 -0.27 5.80
C MET A 16 2.08 -0.94 4.42
N ALA A 17 1.40 -0.36 3.43
CA ALA A 17 1.39 -0.86 2.06
C ALA A 17 2.72 -0.59 1.33
N VAL A 18 3.26 0.61 1.46
CA VAL A 18 4.40 1.08 0.65
C VAL A 18 5.76 0.81 1.32
N PHE A 19 5.84 0.89 2.65
CA PHE A 19 7.09 0.74 3.38
C PHE A 19 7.82 -0.57 3.07
N PRO A 20 7.17 -1.76 3.06
CA PRO A 20 7.83 -3.00 2.68
C PRO A 20 8.37 -2.99 1.24
N LEU A 21 7.62 -2.37 0.31
CA LEU A 21 8.02 -2.29 -1.10
C LEU A 21 9.28 -1.45 -1.28
N ILE A 22 9.36 -0.31 -0.59
CA ILE A 22 10.54 0.55 -0.62
C ILE A 22 11.70 -0.11 0.14
N ALA A 23 11.43 -0.74 1.28
CA ALA A 23 12.44 -1.44 2.06
C ALA A 23 13.11 -2.55 1.23
N GLY A 24 12.35 -3.27 0.41
CA GLY A 24 12.87 -4.30 -0.50
C GLY A 24 13.88 -3.79 -1.55
N LEU A 25 13.96 -2.48 -1.79
CA LEU A 25 14.97 -1.88 -2.66
C LEU A 25 16.33 -1.71 -1.97
N THR A 26 16.43 -2.01 -0.68
CA THR A 26 17.65 -1.89 0.12
C THR A 26 18.12 -3.26 0.60
N THR A 27 19.43 -3.40 0.84
CA THR A 27 20.02 -4.66 1.29
C THR A 27 19.47 -5.13 2.63
N TRP A 28 19.28 -4.23 3.60
CA TRP A 28 18.76 -4.55 4.93
C TRP A 28 17.23 -4.73 4.94
N GLY A 29 16.51 -4.02 4.07
CA GLY A 29 15.04 -4.06 4.03
C GLY A 29 14.47 -5.21 3.22
N ASN A 30 15.31 -5.97 2.48
CA ASN A 30 14.88 -7.13 1.72
C ASN A 30 14.28 -8.24 2.60
N ASP A 31 14.84 -8.49 3.78
CA ASP A 31 14.28 -9.47 4.72
C ASP A 31 12.89 -9.08 5.21
N LEU A 32 12.66 -7.77 5.42
CA LEU A 32 11.36 -7.23 5.81
C LEU A 32 10.34 -7.35 4.66
N TYR A 33 10.76 -7.03 3.44
CA TYR A 33 9.95 -7.24 2.25
C TYR A 33 9.55 -8.72 2.09
N ALA A 34 10.53 -9.63 2.20
CA ALA A 34 10.30 -11.06 2.12
C ALA A 34 9.37 -11.55 3.24
N ALA A 35 9.54 -11.09 4.48
CA ALA A 35 8.65 -11.45 5.59
C ALA A 35 7.19 -11.05 5.32
N VAL A 36 6.96 -9.84 4.78
CA VAL A 36 5.63 -9.35 4.42
C VAL A 36 5.01 -10.19 3.31
N LEU A 37 5.77 -10.50 2.26
CA LEU A 37 5.26 -11.31 1.15
C LEU A 37 5.04 -12.79 1.52
N ASN A 38 5.82 -13.33 2.47
CA ASN A 38 5.61 -14.68 3.00
C ASN A 38 4.29 -14.80 3.78
N ILE A 39 3.80 -13.72 4.41
CA ILE A 39 2.46 -13.71 5.01
C ILE A 39 1.41 -13.81 3.89
N SER A 40 1.48 -12.90 2.92
CA SER A 40 0.68 -12.96 1.71
C SER A 40 1.19 -11.95 0.70
N ILE A 41 1.24 -12.36 -0.57
CA ILE A 41 1.55 -11.45 -1.67
C ILE A 41 0.49 -10.34 -1.87
N PHE A 42 -0.74 -10.58 -1.40
CA PHE A 42 -1.83 -9.61 -1.46
C PHE A 42 -1.81 -8.62 -0.29
N LEU A 43 -0.92 -8.80 0.69
CA LEU A 43 -0.94 -7.99 1.92
C LEU A 43 -0.71 -6.49 1.65
N PRO A 44 0.28 -6.07 0.84
CA PRO A 44 0.42 -4.65 0.46
C PRO A 44 -0.82 -4.11 -0.26
N LEU A 45 -1.46 -4.92 -1.11
CA LEU A 45 -2.68 -4.54 -1.83
C LEU A 45 -3.85 -4.32 -0.87
N ILE A 46 -4.05 -5.21 0.10
CA ILE A 46 -5.12 -5.08 1.10
C ILE A 46 -4.92 -3.80 1.92
N PHE A 47 -3.68 -3.52 2.34
CA PHE A 47 -3.37 -2.27 3.05
C PHE A 47 -3.60 -1.03 2.17
N GLY A 48 -3.22 -1.07 0.89
CA GLY A 48 -3.47 0.03 -0.04
C GLY A 48 -4.99 0.29 -0.23
N LEU A 49 -5.78 -0.76 -0.37
CA LEU A 49 -7.25 -0.65 -0.49
C LEU A 49 -7.88 -0.14 0.81
N ALA A 50 -7.45 -0.64 1.97
CA ALA A 50 -7.90 -0.12 3.27
C ALA A 50 -7.54 1.37 3.42
N GLY A 51 -6.32 1.76 3.08
CA GLY A 51 -5.87 3.15 3.11
C GLY A 51 -6.68 4.06 2.18
N LEU A 52 -7.02 3.58 0.98
CA LEU A 52 -7.88 4.28 0.02
C LEU A 52 -9.31 4.46 0.55
N THR A 53 -9.91 3.41 1.13
CA THR A 53 -11.26 3.51 1.71
C THR A 53 -11.30 4.54 2.85
N PHE A 54 -10.28 4.55 3.73
CA PHE A 54 -10.16 5.56 4.76
C PHE A 54 -9.91 6.97 4.20
N ALA A 55 -9.18 7.12 3.09
CA ALA A 55 -8.98 8.40 2.41
C ALA A 55 -10.33 8.97 1.91
N LEU A 56 -11.19 8.11 1.36
CA LEU A 56 -12.51 8.51 0.85
C LEU A 56 -13.45 8.97 1.98
N LEU A 57 -13.36 8.35 3.17
CA LEU A 57 -14.17 8.66 4.35
C LEU A 57 -13.59 9.80 5.23
N GLY A 58 -12.34 10.20 4.98
CA GLY A 58 -11.57 11.13 5.78
C GLY A 58 -11.99 12.60 5.71
N MET A 59 -11.06 13.47 6.09
CA MET A 59 -11.23 14.92 6.01
C MET A 59 -11.53 15.35 4.55
N ARG A 60 -12.17 16.51 4.37
CA ARG A 60 -12.49 17.09 3.05
C ARG A 60 -11.42 18.09 2.62
N GLY A 61 -11.49 18.53 1.36
CA GLY A 61 -10.59 19.54 0.80
C GLY A 61 -9.29 18.94 0.24
N LYS A 62 -8.23 19.76 0.18
CA LYS A 62 -6.95 19.40 -0.46
C LYS A 62 -6.32 18.14 0.13
N VAL A 63 -6.36 17.98 1.46
CA VAL A 63 -5.81 16.80 2.15
C VAL A 63 -6.48 15.51 1.68
N LYS A 64 -7.79 15.54 1.40
CA LYS A 64 -8.52 14.38 0.87
C LYS A 64 -7.94 13.93 -0.46
N ILE A 65 -7.76 14.87 -1.37
CA ILE A 65 -7.28 14.61 -2.73
C ILE A 65 -5.87 14.03 -2.67
N SER A 66 -4.98 14.62 -1.87
CA SER A 66 -3.63 14.09 -1.66
C SER A 66 -3.65 12.66 -1.12
N LEU A 67 -4.46 12.37 -0.10
CA LEU A 67 -4.57 11.03 0.46
C LEU A 67 -5.13 10.01 -0.54
N ILE A 68 -6.11 10.40 -1.35
CA ILE A 68 -6.64 9.53 -2.42
C ILE A 68 -5.54 9.24 -3.43
N LEU A 69 -4.84 10.27 -3.93
CA LEU A 69 -3.80 10.11 -4.94
C LEU A 69 -2.68 9.17 -4.48
N VAL A 70 -2.15 9.37 -3.27
CA VAL A 70 -1.06 8.51 -2.76
C VAL A 70 -1.52 7.08 -2.53
N ASN A 71 -2.77 6.86 -2.06
CA ASN A 71 -3.30 5.51 -1.88
C ASN A 71 -3.61 4.82 -3.21
N VAL A 72 -4.11 5.55 -4.22
CA VAL A 72 -4.30 5.00 -5.57
C VAL A 72 -2.96 4.56 -6.16
N LEU A 73 -1.90 5.36 -6.01
CA LEU A 73 -0.55 4.98 -6.45
C LEU A 73 -0.05 3.73 -5.70
N SER A 74 -0.25 3.66 -4.38
CA SER A 74 0.10 2.47 -3.58
C SER A 74 -0.64 1.21 -4.03
N VAL A 75 -1.94 1.32 -4.34
CA VAL A 75 -2.73 0.22 -4.89
C VAL A 75 -2.22 -0.19 -6.26
N ALA A 76 -1.92 0.77 -7.14
CA ALA A 76 -1.37 0.49 -8.46
C ALA A 76 -0.02 -0.24 -8.40
N LEU A 77 0.88 0.20 -7.52
CA LEU A 77 2.16 -0.48 -7.27
C LEU A 77 1.96 -1.90 -6.74
N SER A 78 1.02 -2.09 -5.82
CA SER A 78 0.72 -3.41 -5.26
C SER A 78 0.08 -4.35 -6.29
N LEU A 79 -0.80 -3.83 -7.15
CA LEU A 79 -1.36 -4.58 -8.28
C LEU A 79 -0.28 -4.97 -9.28
N PHE A 80 0.65 -4.06 -9.58
CA PHE A 80 1.78 -4.36 -10.43
C PHE A 80 2.66 -5.47 -9.85
N LEU A 81 2.94 -5.44 -8.54
CA LEU A 81 3.66 -6.52 -7.85
C LEU A 81 2.94 -7.87 -7.99
N VAL A 82 1.63 -7.90 -7.71
CA VAL A 82 0.82 -9.11 -7.82
C VAL A 82 0.82 -9.63 -9.27
N PHE A 83 0.70 -8.73 -10.25
CA PHE A 83 0.79 -9.07 -11.67
C PHE A 83 2.13 -9.70 -12.03
N VAL A 84 3.25 -9.06 -11.66
CA VAL A 84 4.61 -9.57 -11.94
C VAL A 84 4.81 -10.92 -11.27
N ALA A 85 4.34 -11.11 -10.05
CA ALA A 85 4.52 -12.38 -9.36
C ALA A 85 3.69 -13.53 -9.96
N MET A 86 2.47 -13.26 -10.43
CA MET A 86 1.63 -14.30 -11.04
C MET A 86 2.02 -14.63 -12.48
N TYR A 87 2.43 -13.63 -13.26
CA TYR A 87 2.63 -13.76 -14.71
C TYR A 87 4.09 -13.62 -15.16
N GLY A 88 4.96 -13.00 -14.36
CA GLY A 88 6.34 -12.68 -14.75
C GLY A 88 7.25 -13.89 -14.91
N PHE A 89 6.89 -15.05 -14.35
CA PHE A 89 7.70 -16.27 -14.35
C PHE A 89 7.02 -17.46 -15.05
N GLN A 90 5.94 -17.22 -15.81
CA GLN A 90 5.18 -18.31 -16.46
C GLN A 90 5.90 -18.97 -17.64
N GLN A 91 7.04 -18.45 -18.10
CA GLN A 91 7.83 -18.99 -19.22
C GLN A 91 9.26 -19.42 -18.81
N ALA A 92 9.51 -19.66 -17.52
CA ALA A 92 10.78 -20.18 -17.04
C ALA A 92 10.84 -21.72 -17.14
#